data_AF-A0A3D4CIP5-F1
#
_entry.id   AF-A0A3D4CIP5-F1
#
_cell.length_a   1.000
_cell.length_b   1.000
_cell.length_c   1.000
_cell.angle_alpha   90.00
_cell.angle_beta   90.00
_cell.angle_gamma   90.00
#
_symmetry.space_group_name_H-M   'P 1'
#
loop_
_entity.id
_entity.type
_entity.pdbx_description
1 polymer ?
#
loop_
_entity_poly.entity_id
_entity_poly.type
_entity_poly.pdbx_seq_one_letter_code
_entity_poly.pdbx_strand_id
1 'polypeptide(L)'
;MIPETIEITKTSKGLLSTLGIGKKKQNVVLKLTDKGLYYNSTLGDIGLIQSDNIKTVEIGKVQSREVIKIELSENYDLKSKLNKFRQKLSELYKKETGAEILIFPQDTDFDLKELNDLIKKKLKK
;
A
#
# COMPACT_ATOMS: atom_id res chain seq x y z
N MET A 1 5.13 -19.30 -12.85
CA MET A 1 4.60 -19.44 -11.48
C MET A 1 4.60 -18.07 -10.83
N ILE A 2 3.48 -17.63 -10.25
CA ILE A 2 3.48 -16.42 -9.42
C ILE A 2 3.95 -16.86 -8.02
N PRO A 3 4.94 -16.21 -7.39
CA PRO A 3 5.37 -16.55 -6.03
C PRO A 3 4.18 -16.59 -5.07
N GLU A 4 4.15 -17.51 -4.10
CA GLU A 4 3.09 -17.58 -3.07
C GLU A 4 2.93 -16.25 -2.31
N THR A 5 4.05 -15.56 -2.11
CA THR A 5 4.09 -14.25 -1.47
C THR A 5 5.01 -13.32 -2.26
N ILE A 6 4.58 -12.08 -2.47
CA ILE A 6 5.37 -11.02 -3.10
C ILE A 6 5.55 -9.91 -2.07
N GLU A 7 6.79 -9.60 -1.72
CA GLU A 7 7.13 -8.56 -0.76
C GLU A 7 7.89 -7.43 -1.44
N ILE A 8 7.38 -6.22 -1.29
CA ILE A 8 8.05 -4.99 -1.71
C ILE A 8 8.66 -4.38 -0.46
N THR A 9 9.98 -4.31 -0.47
CA THR A 9 10.76 -3.85 0.67
C THR A 9 11.40 -2.52 0.32
N LYS A 10 11.13 -1.50 1.12
CA LYS A 10 11.80 -0.21 1.03
C LYS A 10 13.01 -0.20 1.95
N THR A 11 14.17 0.13 1.37
CA THR A 11 15.37 0.32 2.17
C THR A 11 15.42 1.75 2.69
N SER A 12 15.25 1.91 4.00
CA SER A 12 15.42 3.20 4.66
C SER A 12 16.89 3.40 5.05
N LYS A 13 17.48 4.52 4.63
CA LYS A 13 18.78 4.99 5.11
C LYS A 13 18.54 6.02 6.21
N GLY A 14 18.67 5.64 7.48
CA GLY A 14 18.73 6.60 8.58
C GLY A 14 20.06 7.39 8.57
N LEU A 15 20.12 8.54 9.25
CA LEU A 15 21.32 9.38 9.34
C LEU A 15 22.59 8.60 9.75
N LEU A 16 22.45 7.62 10.63
CA LEU A 16 23.59 6.79 11.06
C LEU A 16 24.09 5.86 9.93
N SER A 17 23.20 5.42 9.05
CA SER A 17 23.56 4.57 7.89
C SER A 17 24.14 5.37 6.72
N THR A 18 23.82 6.66 6.60
CA THR A 18 24.47 7.55 5.61
C THR A 18 25.89 7.93 6.03
N LEU A 19 26.19 7.88 7.32
CA LEU A 19 27.53 8.08 7.88
C LEU A 19 28.35 6.78 7.96
N GLY A 20 27.84 5.65 7.46
CA GLY A 20 28.53 4.36 7.46
C GLY A 20 28.54 3.61 8.81
N ILE A 21 27.84 4.13 9.83
CA ILE A 21 27.88 3.63 11.21
C ILE A 21 26.67 2.73 11.52
N GLY A 22 25.58 2.84 10.75
CA GLY A 22 24.35 2.08 10.94
C GLY A 22 24.01 1.09 9.82
N LYS A 23 23.47 -0.08 10.17
CA LYS A 23 22.90 -1.03 9.19
C LYS A 23 21.68 -0.41 8.51
N LYS A 24 21.58 -0.57 7.19
CA LYS A 24 20.39 -0.20 6.41
C LYS A 24 19.19 -1.00 6.94
N LYS A 25 18.06 -0.34 7.19
CA LYS A 25 16.84 -1.02 7.63
C LYS A 25 15.93 -1.25 6.42
N GLN A 26 15.69 -2.52 6.13
CA GLN A 26 14.72 -2.98 5.16
C GLN A 26 13.35 -3.08 5.84
N ASN A 27 12.35 -2.35 5.33
CA ASN A 27 10.98 -2.41 5.82
C ASN A 27 10.08 -2.91 4.69
N VAL A 28 9.27 -3.94 4.96
CA VAL A 28 8.26 -4.40 4.02
C VAL A 28 7.14 -3.36 3.97
N VAL A 29 6.96 -2.74 2.80
CA VAL A 29 5.98 -1.66 2.60
C VAL A 29 4.70 -2.18 1.96
N LEU A 30 4.82 -3.19 1.11
CA LEU A 30 3.68 -3.91 0.54
C LEU A 30 3.98 -5.40 0.58
N LYS A 31 3.01 -6.21 1.00
CA LYS A 31 3.11 -7.66 0.86
C LYS A 31 1.81 -8.20 0.30
N LEU A 32 1.92 -8.96 -0.78
CA LEU A 32 0.82 -9.62 -1.46
C LEU A 32 0.90 -11.11 -1.18
N THR A 33 -0.20 -11.66 -0.69
CA THR A 33 -0.36 -13.08 -0.42
C THR A 33 -1.61 -13.57 -1.14
N ASP A 34 -1.80 -14.88 -1.21
CA ASP A 34 -3.05 -15.45 -1.76
C ASP A 34 -4.29 -15.07 -0.92
N LYS A 35 -4.10 -14.61 0.31
CA LYS A 35 -5.17 -14.20 1.23
C LYS A 35 -5.50 -12.72 1.15
N GLY A 36 -4.58 -11.87 0.66
CA GLY A 36 -4.78 -10.43 0.73
C GLY A 36 -3.51 -9.59 0.61
N LEU A 37 -3.68 -8.31 0.94
CA LEU A 37 -2.72 -7.22 0.79
C LEU A 37 -2.35 -6.63 2.16
N TYR A 38 -1.07 -6.62 2.48
CA TYR A 38 -0.50 -5.92 3.62
C TYR A 38 0.13 -4.62 3.13
N TYR A 39 -0.09 -3.53 3.84
CA TYR A 39 0.45 -2.21 3.51
C TYR A 39 1.00 -1.51 4.75
N ASN A 40 2.21 -0.95 4.63
CA ASN A 40 2.92 -0.25 5.69
C ASN A 40 3.74 0.92 5.13
N SER A 41 3.04 1.92 4.57
CA SER A 41 3.64 3.18 4.13
C SER A 41 2.97 4.40 4.76
N THR A 42 2.21 5.18 3.97
CA THR A 42 1.69 6.50 4.35
C THR A 42 0.64 6.42 5.46
N LEU A 43 -0.21 5.40 5.42
CA LEU A 43 -1.16 5.07 6.50
C LEU A 43 -0.50 4.27 7.64
N GLY A 44 0.81 4.03 7.55
CA GLY A 44 1.57 3.09 8.36
C GLY A 44 1.03 1.67 8.28
N ASP A 45 1.37 0.86 9.28
CA ASP A 45 0.97 -0.54 9.33
C ASP A 45 -0.55 -0.68 9.56
N ILE A 46 -1.27 -1.06 8.51
CA ILE A 46 -2.71 -1.36 8.54
C ILE A 46 -2.99 -2.87 8.61
N GLY A 47 -1.94 -3.67 8.78
CA GLY A 47 -2.00 -5.12 8.77
C GLY A 47 -2.43 -5.71 7.42
N LEU A 48 -2.78 -7.00 7.45
CA LEU A 48 -3.30 -7.70 6.29
C LEU A 48 -4.78 -7.32 6.06
N ILE A 49 -5.08 -6.89 4.83
CA ILE A 49 -6.43 -6.71 4.31
C ILE A 49 -6.75 -7.92 3.44
N GLN A 50 -7.76 -8.69 3.82
CA GLN A 50 -8.18 -9.86 3.05
C GLN A 50 -8.72 -9.43 1.68
N SER A 51 -8.50 -10.26 0.64
CA SER A 51 -8.93 -9.94 -0.73
C SER A 51 -10.44 -9.66 -0.85
N ASP A 52 -11.25 -10.34 -0.03
CA ASP A 52 -12.71 -10.16 0.00
C ASP A 52 -13.12 -8.76 0.48
N ASN A 53 -12.28 -8.11 1.27
CA ASN A 53 -12.47 -6.74 1.75
C ASN A 53 -11.94 -5.69 0.78
N ILE A 54 -11.35 -6.08 -0.35
CA ILE A 54 -10.87 -5.19 -1.40
C ILE A 54 -11.90 -5.20 -2.52
N LYS A 55 -12.54 -4.06 -2.75
CA LYS A 55 -13.59 -3.94 -3.76
C LYS A 55 -13.00 -3.75 -5.15
N THR A 56 -12.11 -2.77 -5.30
CA THR A 56 -11.44 -2.47 -6.57
C THR A 56 -9.97 -2.11 -6.35
N VAL A 57 -9.17 -2.38 -7.37
CA VAL A 57 -7.78 -1.91 -7.49
C VAL A 57 -7.66 -1.26 -8.86
N GLU A 58 -7.23 -0.01 -8.94
CA GLU A 58 -7.10 0.69 -10.20
C GLU A 58 -5.97 1.73 -10.18
N ILE A 59 -5.49 2.09 -11.36
CA ILE A 59 -4.58 3.23 -11.49
C ILE A 59 -5.44 4.47 -11.68
N GLY A 60 -5.15 5.50 -10.91
CA GLY A 60 -5.72 6.82 -11.13
C GLY A 60 -4.69 7.91 -10.90
N LYS A 61 -5.17 9.15 -10.82
CA LYS A 61 -4.31 10.33 -10.65
C LYS A 61 -4.69 11.14 -9.43
N VAL A 62 -3.69 11.62 -8.71
CA VAL A 62 -3.81 12.56 -7.59
C VAL A 62 -2.79 13.66 -7.79
N GLN A 63 -3.25 14.92 -7.90
CA GLN A 63 -2.39 16.09 -8.10
C GLN A 63 -1.32 15.86 -9.18
N SER A 64 -1.76 15.35 -10.33
CA SER A 64 -0.93 15.02 -11.50
C SER A 64 0.05 13.85 -11.36
N ARG A 65 0.02 13.10 -10.25
CA ARG A 65 0.80 11.87 -10.07
C ARG A 65 -0.09 10.65 -10.27
N GLU A 66 0.41 9.65 -11.00
CA GLU A 66 -0.23 8.34 -11.04
C GLU A 66 -0.08 7.65 -9.68
N VAL A 67 -1.14 6.99 -9.25
CA VAL A 67 -1.22 6.24 -7.99
C VAL A 67 -2.06 4.99 -8.19
N ILE A 68 -1.79 3.94 -7.42
CA ILE A 68 -2.71 2.81 -7.32
C ILE A 68 -3.72 3.14 -6.23
N LYS A 69 -4.99 3.14 -6.61
CA LYS A 69 -6.14 3.30 -5.74
C LYS A 69 -6.64 1.93 -5.32
N ILE A 70 -6.87 1.75 -4.02
CA ILE A 70 -7.49 0.55 -3.47
C ILE A 70 -8.74 1.00 -2.72
N GLU A 71 -9.89 0.61 -3.26
CA GLU A 71 -11.19 0.78 -2.63
C GLU A 71 -11.50 -0.44 -1.77
N LEU A 72 -11.95 -0.22 -0.55
CA LEU A 72 -12.32 -1.27 0.39
C LEU A 72 -13.83 -1.49 0.37
N SER A 73 -14.26 -2.71 0.72
CA SER A 73 -15.67 -3.01 0.92
C SER A 73 -16.23 -2.16 2.07
N GLU A 74 -17.49 -1.73 1.96
CA GLU A 74 -18.16 -0.91 2.99
C GLU A 74 -18.17 -1.57 4.39
N ASN A 75 -18.11 -2.89 4.44
CA ASN A 75 -18.11 -3.68 5.67
C ASN A 75 -16.74 -3.74 6.37
N TYR A 76 -15.68 -3.24 5.74
CA TYR A 76 -14.33 -3.31 6.30
C TYR A 76 -14.02 -2.05 7.12
N ASP A 77 -13.84 -2.22 8.42
CA ASP A 77 -13.45 -1.12 9.31
C ASP A 77 -11.93 -0.87 9.29
N LEU A 78 -11.50 -0.04 8.34
CA LEU A 78 -10.13 0.45 8.30
C LEU A 78 -9.82 1.41 9.46
N LYS A 79 -10.81 2.12 10.01
CA LYS A 79 -10.58 3.20 10.99
C LYS A 79 -10.02 2.65 12.30
N SER A 80 -10.47 1.49 12.75
CA SER A 80 -9.95 0.83 13.97
C SER A 80 -8.45 0.53 13.93
N LYS A 81 -7.87 0.38 12.72
CA LYS A 81 -6.44 0.11 12.53
C LYS A 81 -5.58 1.37 12.41
N LEU A 82 -6.20 2.55 12.38
CA LEU A 82 -5.53 3.82 12.13
C LEU A 82 -5.58 4.72 13.36
N ASN A 83 -4.54 5.53 13.56
CA ASN A 83 -4.59 6.63 14.52
C ASN A 83 -5.44 7.81 13.96
N LYS A 84 -5.81 8.77 14.81
CA LYS A 84 -6.67 9.91 14.43
C LYS A 84 -6.18 10.69 13.21
N PHE A 85 -4.87 10.88 13.06
CA PHE A 85 -4.30 11.60 11.92
C PHE A 85 -4.48 10.80 10.62
N ARG A 86 -4.16 9.49 10.65
CA ARG A 86 -4.26 8.60 9.50
C ARG A 86 -5.70 8.30 9.11
N GLN A 87 -6.63 8.26 10.07
CA GLN A 87 -8.06 8.19 9.79
C GLN A 87 -8.50 9.38 8.94
N LYS A 88 -8.16 10.62 9.35
CA LYS A 88 -8.46 11.83 8.58
C LYS A 88 -7.81 11.81 7.19
N LEU A 89 -6.59 11.28 7.09
CA LEU A 89 -5.88 11.16 5.82
C LEU A 89 -6.57 10.16 4.87
N SER A 90 -6.99 8.99 5.36
CA SER A 90 -7.75 8.01 4.58
C SER A 90 -9.13 8.54 4.18
N GLU A 91 -9.81 9.27 5.07
CA GLU A 91 -11.07 9.97 4.75
C GLU A 91 -10.88 11.01 3.64
N LEU A 92 -9.77 11.76 3.68
CA LEU A 92 -9.42 12.70 2.62
C LEU A 92 -9.16 11.98 1.29
N TYR A 93 -8.42 10.86 1.30
CA TYR A 93 -8.20 10.04 0.11
C TYR A 93 -9.53 9.57 -0.48
N LYS A 94 -10.43 9.04 0.36
CA LYS A 94 -11.73 8.57 -0.08
C LYS A 94 -12.56 9.69 -0.70
N LYS A 95 -12.58 10.87 -0.07
CA LYS A 95 -13.31 12.05 -0.56
C LYS A 95 -12.79 12.55 -1.92
N GLU A 96 -11.47 12.63 -2.08
CA GLU A 96 -10.85 13.22 -3.27
C GLU A 96 -10.74 12.23 -4.43
N THR A 97 -10.67 10.93 -4.14
CA THR A 97 -10.26 9.92 -5.14
C THR A 97 -11.17 8.72 -5.26
N GLY A 98 -12.10 8.53 -4.32
CA GLY A 98 -12.96 7.36 -4.20
C GLY A 98 -12.32 6.16 -3.47
N ALA A 99 -11.05 6.24 -3.07
CA ALA A 99 -10.31 5.12 -2.49
C ALA A 99 -9.79 5.41 -1.07
N GLU A 100 -9.85 4.42 -0.18
CA GLU A 100 -9.36 4.52 1.20
C GLU A 100 -7.83 4.46 1.30
N ILE A 101 -7.18 3.77 0.37
CA ILE A 101 -5.74 3.55 0.34
C ILE A 101 -5.20 3.99 -1.02
N LEU A 102 -4.09 4.73 -0.99
CA LEU A 102 -3.34 5.15 -2.16
C LEU A 102 -1.91 4.64 -2.03
N ILE A 103 -1.44 3.89 -3.03
CA ILE A 103 -0.03 3.50 -3.16
C ILE A 103 0.61 4.48 -4.12
N PHE A 104 1.54 5.28 -3.62
CA PHE A 104 2.27 6.26 -4.42
C PHE A 104 3.51 5.63 -5.06
N PRO A 105 4.02 6.19 -6.18
CA PRO A 105 5.27 5.74 -6.77
C PRO A 105 6.42 5.78 -5.76
N GLN A 106 6.46 6.78 -4.86
CA GLN A 106 7.53 6.84 -3.86
C GLN A 106 7.47 5.73 -2.78
N ASP A 107 6.37 4.98 -2.70
CA ASP A 107 6.21 3.90 -1.72
C ASP A 107 6.89 2.60 -2.19
N THR A 108 7.17 2.49 -3.49
CA THR A 108 7.61 1.26 -4.15
C THR A 108 8.62 1.55 -5.26
N ASP A 109 9.68 0.76 -5.36
CA ASP A 109 10.64 0.88 -6.47
C ASP A 109 10.14 0.19 -7.76
N PHE A 110 8.89 -0.29 -7.77
CA PHE A 110 8.24 -0.91 -8.92
C PHE A 110 7.51 0.11 -9.81
N ASP A 111 7.44 -0.20 -11.11
CA ASP A 111 6.49 0.47 -12.01
C ASP A 111 5.05 0.26 -11.52
N LEU A 112 4.26 1.34 -11.52
CA LEU A 112 2.90 1.30 -10.97
C LEU A 112 1.95 0.45 -11.81
N LYS A 113 2.14 0.36 -13.13
CA LYS A 113 1.29 -0.47 -13.99
C LYS A 113 1.58 -1.94 -13.75
N GLU A 114 2.85 -2.30 -13.75
CA GLU A 114 3.26 -3.68 -13.42
C GLU A 114 2.79 -4.09 -12.03
N LEU A 115 2.92 -3.18 -11.05
CA LEU A 115 2.45 -3.43 -9.70
C LEU A 115 0.93 -3.59 -9.63
N ASN A 116 0.17 -2.72 -10.29
CA ASN A 116 -1.28 -2.82 -10.35
C ASN A 116 -1.72 -4.17 -10.95
N ASP A 117 -1.12 -4.57 -12.08
CA ASP A 117 -1.46 -5.82 -12.74
C ASP A 117 -1.12 -7.03 -11.87
N LEU A 118 -0.02 -6.96 -11.14
CA LEU A 118 0.41 -8.00 -10.22
C LEU A 118 -0.52 -8.08 -9.00
N ILE A 119 -0.95 -6.95 -8.43
CA ILE A 119 -1.97 -6.90 -7.37
C ILE A 119 -3.28 -7.50 -7.86
N LYS A 120 -3.78 -7.07 -9.02
CA LYS A 120 -5.01 -7.57 -9.64
C LYS A 120 -4.96 -9.07 -9.87
N LYS A 121 -3.87 -9.56 -10.47
CA LYS A 121 -3.67 -10.98 -10.75
C LYS A 121 -3.63 -11.83 -9.48
N LYS A 122 -3.01 -11.33 -8.40
CA LYS A 122 -2.94 -12.04 -7.12
C LYS A 122 -4.25 -12.03 -6.36
N LEU A 123 -4.92 -10.88 -6.30
CA LEU A 123 -6.18 -10.70 -5.58
C LEU A 123 -7.41 -11.15 -6.38
N LYS A 124 -7.24 -11.45 -7.67
CA LYS A 124 -8.31 -11.75 -8.64
C LYS A 124 -9.33 -10.60 -8.74
N LYS A 125 -8.81 -9.38 -8.94
CA LYS A 125 -9.56 -8.12 -9.02
C LYS A 125 -9.31 -7.38 -10.33
#